data_AF-A0A4Q3B200-F1
#
_entry.id   AF-A0A4Q3B200-F1
#
_cell.length_a   1.000
_cell.length_b   1.000
_cell.length_c   1.000
_cell.angle_alpha   90.00
_cell.angle_beta   90.00
_cell.angle_gamma   90.00
#
_symmetry.space_group_name_H-M   'P 1'
#
loop_
_entity.id
_entity.type
_entity.pdbx_description
1 polymer ?
#
loop_
_entity_poly.entity_id
_entity_poly.type
_entity_poly.pdbx_seq_one_letter_code
_entity_poly.pdbx_strand_id
1 'polypeptide(L)'
;MNQPNNILNELRELSPSLAGIPRVNVFKVPQGYFETLPSLLLLQTGKEAIAASPTVPEGYFDNLAGNIMNRIKQEESVESELLKSIGN
;
A
#
# COMPACT_ATOMS: atom_id res chain seq x y z
N MET A 1 17.44 17.87 -20.57
CA MET A 1 18.02 17.44 -21.85
C MET A 1 18.95 16.26 -21.56
N ASN A 2 18.51 15.02 -21.78
CA ASN A 2 19.35 13.83 -21.60
C ASN A 2 19.99 13.50 -22.95
N GLN A 3 21.27 13.82 -23.14
CA GLN A 3 22.02 13.44 -24.34
C GLN A 3 22.86 12.19 -24.02
N PRO A 4 22.44 10.99 -24.47
CA PRO A 4 23.18 9.75 -24.19
C PRO A 4 24.63 9.80 -24.68
N ASN A 5 24.90 10.59 -25.73
CA ASN A 5 26.25 10.80 -26.25
C ASN A 5 27.15 11.58 -25.28
N ASN A 6 26.59 12.52 -24.50
CA ASN A 6 27.36 13.27 -23.51
C ASN A 6 27.80 12.34 -22.36
N ILE A 7 26.84 11.60 -21.81
CA ILE A 7 27.07 10.64 -20.72
C ILE A 7 28.10 9.57 -21.11
N LEU A 8 28.07 9.08 -22.36
CA LEU A 8 29.05 8.09 -22.82
C LEU A 8 30.47 8.67 -22.96
N ASN A 9 30.60 9.95 -23.31
CA ASN A 9 31.90 10.61 -23.41
C ASN A 9 32.48 10.89 -22.02
N GLU A 10 31.66 11.43 -21.11
CA GLU A 10 32.03 11.63 -19.70
C GLU A 10 32.45 10.30 -19.05
N LEU A 11 31.70 9.22 -19.28
CA LEU A 11 32.05 7.89 -18.76
C LEU A 11 33.35 7.34 -19.33
N ARG A 12 33.68 7.61 -20.60
CA ARG A 12 34.96 7.20 -21.19
C ARG A 12 36.15 7.90 -20.53
N GLU A 13 35.99 9.18 -20.20
CA GLU A 13 37.01 9.96 -19.51
C GLU A 13 37.19 9.52 -18.05
N LEU A 14 36.08 9.24 -17.34
CA LEU A 14 36.11 8.87 -15.92
C LEU A 14 36.44 7.40 -15.67
N SER A 15 35.95 6.48 -16.52
CA SER A 15 36.13 5.04 -16.37
C SER A 15 36.04 4.31 -17.72
N PRO A 16 37.17 4.13 -18.43
CA PRO A 16 37.21 3.41 -19.70
C PRO A 16 36.65 1.98 -19.60
N SER A 17 36.89 1.30 -18.49
CA SER A 17 36.40 -0.06 -18.23
C SER A 17 34.87 -0.10 -18.13
N LEU A 18 34.26 0.85 -17.41
CA LEU A 18 32.80 0.92 -17.30
C LEU A 18 32.15 1.34 -18.62
N ALA A 19 32.78 2.25 -19.36
CA ALA A 19 32.30 2.69 -20.67
C ALA A 19 32.32 1.57 -21.73
N GLY A 20 33.19 0.58 -21.57
CA GLY A 20 33.26 -0.61 -22.42
C GLY A 20 32.22 -1.68 -22.12
N ILE A 21 31.51 -1.61 -20.99
CA ILE A 21 30.50 -2.62 -20.63
C ILE A 21 29.24 -2.39 -21.48
N PRO A 22 28.77 -3.40 -22.23
CA PRO A 22 27.57 -3.26 -23.04
C PRO A 22 26.33 -3.05 -22.16
N ARG A 23 25.48 -2.08 -22.53
CA ARG A 23 24.18 -1.84 -21.88
C ARG A 23 23.15 -2.89 -22.33
N VAL A 24 23.29 -4.10 -21.83
CA VAL A 24 22.38 -5.22 -22.09
C VAL A 24 21.79 -5.72 -20.78
N ASN A 25 20.55 -6.21 -20.85
CA ASN A 25 19.93 -6.85 -19.69
C ASN A 25 20.58 -8.21 -19.44
N VAL A 26 21.26 -8.36 -18.30
CA VAL A 26 21.89 -9.62 -17.87
C VAL A 26 20.97 -10.48 -17.02
N PHE A 27 19.82 -9.96 -16.61
CA PHE A 27 18.86 -10.69 -15.80
C PHE A 27 18.03 -11.63 -16.66
N LYS A 28 18.03 -12.92 -16.30
CA LYS A 28 17.17 -13.94 -16.90
C LYS A 28 16.37 -14.62 -15.80
N VAL A 29 15.11 -14.92 -16.10
CA VAL A 29 14.28 -15.76 -15.24
C VAL A 29 14.24 -17.19 -15.78
N PRO A 30 14.17 -18.21 -14.91
CA PRO A 30 13.90 -19.57 -15.35
C PRO A 30 12.55 -19.70 -16.06
N GLN A 31 12.40 -20.75 -16.88
CA GLN A 31 11.10 -21.11 -17.45
C GLN A 31 10.10 -21.37 -16.32
N GLY A 32 8.88 -20.83 -16.44
CA GLY A 32 7.84 -21.01 -15.43
C GLY A 32 7.94 -20.06 -14.22
N TYR A 33 8.89 -19.11 -14.19
CA TYR A 33 9.07 -18.21 -13.05
C TYR A 33 7.81 -17.40 -12.76
N PHE A 34 7.24 -16.72 -13.75
CA PHE A 34 6.08 -15.84 -13.53
C PHE A 34 4.77 -16.64 -13.37
N GLU A 35 4.72 -17.85 -13.91
CA GLU A 35 3.59 -18.77 -13.80
C GLU A 35 3.50 -19.38 -12.40
N THR A 36 4.64 -19.68 -11.78
CA THR A 36 4.71 -20.28 -10.43
C THR A 36 4.75 -19.24 -9.32
N LEU A 37 5.23 -18.02 -9.61
CA LEU A 37 5.39 -16.96 -8.62
C LEU A 37 4.10 -16.65 -7.83
N PRO A 38 2.90 -16.48 -8.44
CA PRO A 38 1.67 -16.21 -7.68
C PRO A 38 1.33 -17.31 -6.68
N SER A 39 1.49 -18.58 -7.09
CA SER A 39 1.24 -19.75 -6.24
C SER A 39 2.23 -19.83 -5.08
N LEU A 40 3.51 -19.52 -5.32
CA LEU A 40 4.55 -19.45 -4.28
C LEU A 40 4.30 -18.31 -3.30
N LEU A 41 3.92 -17.13 -3.81
CA LEU A 41 3.56 -15.99 -2.97
C LEU A 41 2.34 -16.33 -2.13
N LEU A 42 1.31 -16.95 -2.71
CA LEU A 42 0.13 -17.40 -1.97
C LEU A 42 0.47 -18.46 -0.93
N LEU A 43 1.37 -19.40 -1.21
CA LEU A 43 1.82 -20.37 -0.21
C LEU A 43 2.53 -19.67 0.96
N GLN A 44 3.31 -18.63 0.66
CA GLN A 44 4.07 -17.87 1.65
C GLN A 44 3.21 -16.89 2.46
N THR A 45 2.22 -16.24 1.85
CA THR A 45 1.33 -15.25 2.48
C THR A 45 0.02 -15.87 2.98
N GLY A 46 -0.32 -17.06 2.48
CA GLY A 46 -1.55 -17.80 2.75
C GLY A 46 -1.61 -18.49 4.11
N LYS A 47 -0.60 -18.31 4.97
CA LYS A 47 -0.81 -18.54 6.41
C LYS A 47 -1.74 -17.49 7.03
N GLU A 48 -1.93 -16.31 6.42
CA GLU A 48 -2.79 -15.25 6.99
C GLU A 48 -3.67 -14.48 5.99
N ALA A 49 -3.42 -14.54 4.67
CA ALA A 49 -4.05 -13.59 3.73
C ALA A 49 -5.32 -14.05 2.96
N ILE A 50 -5.76 -15.31 3.02
CA ILE A 50 -7.00 -15.77 2.33
C ILE A 50 -8.02 -16.43 3.28
N ALA A 51 -7.68 -16.71 4.53
CA ALA A 51 -8.63 -17.28 5.50
C ALA A 51 -9.53 -16.24 6.20
N ALA A 52 -9.22 -14.95 6.06
CA ALA A 52 -10.02 -13.88 6.64
C ALA A 52 -10.11 -12.71 5.65
N SER A 53 -10.95 -12.87 4.61
CA SER A 53 -11.74 -11.70 4.19
C SER A 53 -12.32 -11.11 5.48
N PRO A 54 -12.08 -9.83 5.82
CA PRO A 54 -12.68 -9.25 7.00
C PRO A 54 -14.20 -9.28 6.84
N THR A 55 -14.84 -10.32 7.38
CA THR A 55 -16.29 -10.48 7.32
C THR A 55 -16.87 -9.58 8.38
N VAL A 56 -17.59 -8.55 7.95
CA VAL A 56 -18.38 -7.75 8.87
C VAL A 56 -19.58 -8.58 9.35
N PRO A 57 -20.05 -8.37 10.60
CA PRO A 57 -21.29 -8.97 11.06
C PRO A 57 -22.49 -8.60 10.18
N GLU A 58 -23.50 -9.46 10.13
CA GLU A 58 -24.77 -9.17 9.48
C GLU A 58 -25.39 -7.88 10.05
N GLY A 59 -25.93 -7.03 9.17
CA GLY A 59 -26.53 -5.76 9.57
C GLY A 59 -25.54 -4.69 10.03
N TYR A 60 -24.22 -4.89 9.90
CA TYR A 60 -23.21 -3.86 10.24
C TYR A 60 -23.47 -2.56 9.48
N PHE A 61 -23.64 -2.64 8.15
CA PHE A 61 -23.85 -1.46 7.31
C PHE A 61 -25.28 -0.89 7.42
N ASP A 62 -26.28 -1.75 7.63
CA ASP A 62 -27.67 -1.33 7.80
C ASP A 62 -27.85 -0.47 9.07
N ASN A 63 -27.14 -0.83 10.14
CA ASN A 63 -27.23 -0.11 11.42
C ASN A 63 -26.18 1.01 11.57
N LEU A 64 -25.17 1.08 10.69
CA LEU A 64 -24.05 2.01 10.82
C LEU A 64 -24.50 3.48 10.87
N ALA A 65 -25.38 3.89 9.94
CA ALA A 65 -25.86 5.27 9.87
C ALA A 65 -26.65 5.67 11.14
N GLY A 66 -27.51 4.77 11.63
CA GLY A 66 -28.28 4.98 12.86
C GLY A 66 -27.38 5.10 14.09
N ASN A 67 -26.37 4.23 14.20
CA ASN A 67 -25.40 4.25 15.29
C ASN A 67 -24.58 5.55 15.33
N ILE A 68 -24.12 6.04 14.16
CA ILE A 68 -23.38 7.30 14.07
C ILE A 68 -24.26 8.48 14.51
N MET A 69 -25.50 8.56 13.99
CA MET A 69 -26.41 9.65 14.34
C MET A 69 -26.79 9.65 15.82
N ASN A 70 -27.03 8.47 16.40
CA ASN A 70 -27.33 8.35 17.82
C ASN A 70 -26.15 8.80 18.68
N ARG A 71 -24.92 8.48 18.27
CA ARG A 71 -23.71 8.88 18.98
C ARG A 71 -23.51 10.40 18.96
N ILE A 72 -23.71 11.05 17.81
CA ILE A 72 -23.63 12.52 17.69
C ILE A 72 -24.64 13.19 18.64
N LYS A 73 -25.90 12.72 18.64
CA LYS A 73 -26.94 13.28 19.52
C LYS A 73 -26.62 13.11 21.01
N GLN A 74 -26.05 11.97 21.40
CA GLN A 74 -25.65 11.73 22.78
C GLN A 74 -24.52 12.67 23.21
N GLU A 75 -23.51 12.86 22.36
CA GLU A 75 -22.39 13.76 22.63
C GLU A 75 -22.86 15.22 22.76
N GLU A 76 -23.77 15.68 21.89
CA GLU A 76 -24.38 17.01 21.99
C GLU A 76 -25.22 17.21 23.27
N SER A 77 -25.99 16.18 23.67
CA SER A 77 -26.80 16.23 24.89
C SER A 77 -25.91 16.35 26.13
N VAL A 78 -24.87 15.50 26.23
CA VAL A 78 -23.92 15.49 27.35
C VAL A 78 -23.14 16.80 27.43
N GLU A 79 -22.68 17.33 26.31
CA GLU A 79 -22.00 18.64 26.25
C GLU A 79 -22.93 19.76 26.74
N SER A 80 -24.20 19.74 26.32
CA SER A 80 -25.17 20.76 26.76
C SER A 80 -25.48 20.69 28.27
N GLU A 81 -25.47 19.50 28.86
CA GLU A 81 -25.67 19.30 30.31
C GLU A 81 -24.43 19.71 31.10
N LEU A 82 -23.23 19.40 30.60
CA LEU A 82 -21.98 19.88 31.16
C LEU A 82 -21.95 21.41 31.17
N LEU A 83 -22.22 22.07 30.05
CA LEU A 83 -22.23 23.54 29.96
C LEU A 83 -23.25 24.19 30.91
N LYS A 84 -24.41 23.58 31.14
CA LYS A 84 -25.40 24.05 32.13
C LYS A 84 -24.92 23.91 33.57
N SER A 85 -24.13 22.87 33.88
CA SER A 85 -23.60 22.63 35.23
C SER A 85 -22.49 23.61 35.65
N ILE A 86 -21.77 24.20 34.69
CA ILE A 86 -20.69 25.19 34.92
C ILE A 86 -21.22 26.64 34.96
N GLY A 87 -22.45 26.86 34.52
CA GLY A 87 -23.08 28.18 34.40
C GLY A 87 -24.00 28.58 35.55
N ASN A 88 -23.97 27.87 36.68
CA ASN A 88 -24.80 28.12 37.86
C ASN A 88 -23.94 28.31 39.11
#